data_AF-A0A317CK20-F1
#
_entry.id   AF-A0A317CK20-F1
#
_cell.length_a   1.000
_cell.length_b   1.000
_cell.length_c   1.000
_cell.angle_alpha   90.00
_cell.angle_beta   90.00
_cell.angle_gamma   90.00
#
_symmetry.space_group_name_H-M   'P 1'
#
loop_
_entity.id
_entity.type
_entity.pdbx_description
1 polymer ?
#
loop_
_entity_poly.entity_id
_entity_poly.type
_entity_poly.pdbx_seq_one_letter_code
_entity_poly.pdbx_strand_id
1 'polypeptide(L)'
;MNNNDVLRRLRYTFELDDSTMIKLFGMAGHEVTHAEISDWLKRDDDPEIKQISDTEMAAFLNGFIVSKRGKKNGKTPEPEKKMNNNIMLTKLKIALNIQSEEILALLTLAGLPISKHELSAFFRKNSHKHYRTCKDQILRNFLKGVQMHYHDGMALPEMTEQTKTNQSKTAPKNTPAKSGQSKKHTQKNSLSNAPKKKPKTFQWGKLPSDDS
;
A
#
# COMPACT_ATOMS: atom_id res chain seq x y z
N MET A 1 6.86 -2.81 -10.61
CA MET A 1 5.70 -3.42 -9.94
C MET A 1 4.51 -3.13 -10.84
N ASN A 2 3.78 -4.14 -11.26
CA ASN A 2 2.63 -3.97 -12.16
C ASN A 2 1.32 -4.03 -11.37
N ASN A 3 0.20 -3.75 -12.05
CA ASN A 3 -1.13 -3.75 -11.44
C ASN A 3 -1.50 -5.15 -10.90
N ASN A 4 -1.14 -6.22 -11.62
CA ASN A 4 -1.38 -7.61 -11.18
C ASN A 4 -0.68 -7.93 -9.84
N ASP A 5 0.57 -7.51 -9.63
CA ASP A 5 1.30 -7.69 -8.35
C ASP A 5 0.56 -6.98 -7.20
N VAL A 6 0.05 -5.77 -7.45
CA VAL A 6 -0.75 -5.04 -6.45
C VAL A 6 -2.05 -5.77 -6.15
N LEU A 7 -2.78 -6.22 -7.17
CA LEU A 7 -4.03 -6.95 -7.03
C LEU A 7 -3.83 -8.22 -6.20
N ARG A 8 -2.83 -9.06 -6.55
CA ARG A 8 -2.50 -10.29 -5.82
C ARG A 8 -2.12 -10.02 -4.36
N ARG A 9 -1.31 -8.99 -4.10
CA ARG A 9 -0.92 -8.61 -2.73
C ARG A 9 -2.12 -8.17 -1.89
N LEU A 10 -3.02 -7.37 -2.45
CA LEU A 10 -4.22 -6.91 -1.74
C LEU A 10 -5.17 -8.07 -1.49
N ARG A 11 -5.37 -8.96 -2.48
CA ARG A 11 -6.13 -10.19 -2.33
C ARG A 11 -5.61 -11.03 -1.16
N TYR A 12 -4.31 -11.29 -1.14
CA TYR A 12 -3.68 -12.07 -0.07
C TYR A 12 -3.78 -11.37 1.29
N THR A 13 -3.40 -10.09 1.35
CA THR A 13 -3.34 -9.32 2.61
C THR A 13 -4.69 -9.24 3.32
N PHE A 14 -5.77 -9.11 2.56
CA PHE A 14 -7.11 -8.95 3.11
C PHE A 14 -7.98 -10.21 2.94
N GLU A 15 -7.36 -11.34 2.56
CA GLU A 15 -8.02 -12.64 2.41
C GLU A 15 -9.27 -12.56 1.50
N LEU A 16 -9.15 -11.86 0.37
CA LEU A 16 -10.25 -11.74 -0.59
C LEU A 16 -10.42 -13.05 -1.35
N ASP A 17 -11.62 -13.61 -1.28
CA ASP A 17 -12.04 -14.62 -2.23
C ASP A 17 -12.53 -13.95 -3.54
N ASP A 18 -12.72 -14.77 -4.56
CA ASP A 18 -13.06 -14.29 -5.89
C ASP A 18 -14.44 -13.62 -5.90
N SER A 19 -15.40 -14.13 -5.11
CA SER A 19 -16.74 -13.52 -4.96
C SER A 19 -16.64 -12.10 -4.38
N THR A 20 -15.82 -11.91 -3.33
CA THR A 20 -15.57 -10.60 -2.75
C THR A 20 -14.93 -9.67 -3.76
N MET A 21 -13.95 -10.16 -4.54
CA MET A 21 -13.33 -9.37 -5.60
C MET A 21 -14.34 -8.91 -6.65
N ILE A 22 -15.22 -9.80 -7.15
CA ILE A 22 -16.31 -9.44 -8.08
C ILE A 22 -17.17 -8.34 -7.47
N LYS A 23 -17.59 -8.50 -6.21
CA LYS A 23 -18.40 -7.49 -5.50
C LYS A 23 -17.69 -6.14 -5.42
N LEU A 24 -16.37 -6.11 -5.18
CA LEU A 24 -15.60 -4.87 -5.17
C LEU A 24 -15.64 -4.18 -6.55
N PHE A 25 -15.40 -4.88 -7.65
CA PHE A 25 -15.54 -4.31 -8.99
C PHE A 25 -16.97 -3.80 -9.24
N GLY A 26 -18.00 -4.56 -8.84
CA GLY A 26 -19.40 -4.18 -8.97
C GLY A 26 -19.77 -2.89 -8.21
N MET A 27 -19.17 -2.65 -7.02
CA MET A 27 -19.33 -1.39 -6.29
C MET A 27 -18.79 -0.17 -7.07
N ALA A 28 -17.85 -0.42 -7.99
CA ALA A 28 -17.32 0.58 -8.91
C ALA A 28 -18.12 0.68 -10.23
N GLY A 29 -19.19 -0.09 -10.40
CA GLY A 29 -19.96 -0.18 -11.65
C GLY A 29 -19.20 -0.92 -12.76
N HIS A 30 -18.29 -1.83 -12.39
CA HIS A 30 -17.52 -2.63 -13.33
C HIS A 30 -17.84 -4.11 -13.10
N GLU A 31 -18.42 -4.76 -14.11
CA GLU A 31 -18.72 -6.19 -14.04
C GLU A 31 -17.51 -6.99 -14.48
N VAL A 32 -17.18 -8.03 -13.71
CA VAL A 32 -16.08 -8.95 -14.01
C VAL A 32 -16.51 -10.38 -13.69
N THR A 33 -15.94 -11.33 -14.42
CA THR A 33 -16.18 -12.75 -14.25
C THR A 33 -15.11 -13.41 -13.38
N HIS A 34 -15.42 -14.60 -12.84
CA HIS A 34 -14.42 -15.44 -12.17
C HIS A 34 -13.23 -15.77 -13.07
N ALA A 35 -13.47 -15.97 -14.38
CA ALA A 35 -12.41 -16.27 -15.34
C ALA A 35 -11.43 -15.10 -15.49
N GLU A 36 -11.92 -13.87 -15.60
CA GLU A 36 -11.07 -12.67 -15.67
C GLU A 36 -10.25 -12.49 -14.39
N ILE A 37 -10.86 -12.69 -13.21
CA ILE A 37 -10.14 -12.65 -11.93
C ILE A 37 -9.04 -13.70 -11.91
N SER A 38 -9.35 -14.94 -12.30
CA SER A 38 -8.36 -16.02 -12.38
C SER A 38 -7.20 -15.62 -13.29
N ASP A 39 -7.48 -15.14 -14.50
CA ASP A 39 -6.47 -14.73 -15.48
C ASP A 39 -5.55 -13.61 -14.95
N TRP A 40 -6.07 -12.66 -14.17
CA TRP A 40 -5.27 -11.58 -13.57
C TRP A 40 -4.44 -12.03 -12.36
N LEU A 41 -4.87 -13.08 -11.67
CA LEU A 41 -4.21 -13.60 -10.46
C LEU A 41 -3.16 -14.67 -10.75
N LYS A 42 -3.04 -15.13 -12.00
CA LYS A 42 -1.96 -16.02 -12.44
C LYS A 42 -0.58 -15.44 -12.10
N ARG A 43 0.40 -16.32 -11.98
CA ARG A 43 1.78 -15.93 -11.70
C ARG A 43 2.41 -15.26 -12.92
N ASP A 44 3.44 -14.45 -12.72
CA ASP A 44 4.09 -13.70 -13.81
C ASP A 44 4.80 -14.60 -14.83
N ASP A 45 5.06 -15.87 -14.48
CA ASP A 45 5.65 -16.91 -15.35
C ASP A 45 4.60 -17.77 -16.08
N ASP A 46 3.31 -17.54 -15.83
CA ASP A 46 2.23 -18.30 -16.45
C ASP A 46 1.95 -17.80 -17.89
N PRO A 47 1.95 -18.68 -18.92
CA PRO A 47 1.73 -18.26 -20.30
C PRO A 47 0.33 -17.70 -20.57
N GLU A 48 -0.64 -17.99 -19.71
CA GLU A 48 -2.02 -17.54 -19.84
C GLU A 48 -2.33 -16.31 -18.98
N ILE A 49 -1.33 -15.70 -18.32
CA ILE A 49 -1.55 -14.48 -17.53
C ILE A 49 -2.08 -13.35 -18.41
N LYS A 50 -3.16 -12.71 -17.95
CA LYS A 50 -3.64 -11.45 -18.54
C LYS A 50 -3.23 -10.27 -17.67
N GLN A 51 -2.78 -9.20 -18.32
CA GLN A 51 -2.51 -7.95 -17.63
C GLN A 51 -3.82 -7.26 -17.28
N ILE A 52 -3.99 -6.87 -16.01
CA ILE A 52 -5.09 -6.00 -15.62
C ILE A 52 -4.76 -4.57 -16.06
N SER A 53 -5.67 -3.96 -16.81
CA SER A 53 -5.53 -2.60 -17.30
C SER A 53 -5.57 -1.57 -16.16
N ASP A 54 -5.11 -0.36 -16.45
CA ASP A 54 -5.17 0.75 -15.50
C ASP A 54 -6.61 1.07 -15.08
N THR A 55 -7.55 1.04 -16.02
CA THR A 55 -8.97 1.33 -15.76
C THR A 55 -9.59 0.26 -14.86
N GLU A 56 -9.32 -1.02 -15.11
CA GLU A 56 -9.79 -2.13 -14.27
C GLU A 56 -9.18 -2.02 -12.87
N MET A 57 -7.88 -1.75 -12.75
CA MET A 57 -7.24 -1.56 -11.46
C MET A 57 -7.80 -0.35 -10.69
N ALA A 58 -8.11 0.74 -11.39
CA ALA A 58 -8.78 1.89 -10.80
C ALA A 58 -10.20 1.53 -10.31
N ALA A 59 -10.95 0.75 -11.08
CA ALA A 59 -12.28 0.26 -10.69
C ALA A 59 -12.20 -0.60 -9.43
N PHE A 60 -11.28 -1.57 -9.37
CA PHE A 60 -11.05 -2.40 -8.18
C PHE A 60 -10.79 -1.53 -6.93
N LEU A 61 -9.87 -0.57 -7.01
CA LEU A 61 -9.53 0.30 -5.88
C LEU A 61 -10.66 1.26 -5.50
N ASN A 62 -11.45 1.73 -6.47
CA ASN A 62 -12.67 2.52 -6.19
C ASN A 62 -13.70 1.67 -5.43
N GLY A 63 -13.90 0.43 -5.87
CA GLY A 63 -14.71 -0.57 -5.18
C GLY A 63 -14.25 -0.79 -3.75
N PHE A 64 -12.94 -0.94 -3.56
CA PHE A 64 -12.33 -1.11 -2.25
C PHE A 64 -12.55 0.10 -1.33
N ILE A 65 -12.47 1.32 -1.86
CA ILE A 65 -12.83 2.55 -1.12
C ILE A 65 -14.31 2.52 -0.72
N VAL A 66 -15.22 2.20 -1.65
CA VAL A 66 -16.67 2.16 -1.40
C VAL A 66 -17.01 1.12 -0.35
N SER A 67 -16.41 -0.08 -0.41
CA SER A 67 -16.61 -1.15 0.58
C SER A 67 -16.23 -0.70 2.01
N LYS A 68 -15.17 0.09 2.16
CA LYS A 68 -14.66 0.50 3.48
C LYS A 68 -15.29 1.77 4.03
N ARG A 69 -15.71 2.69 3.17
CA ARG A 69 -16.14 4.04 3.57
C ARG A 69 -17.56 4.40 3.17
N GLY A 70 -18.21 3.56 2.36
CA GLY A 70 -19.45 3.92 1.68
C GLY A 70 -19.23 4.87 0.50
N LYS A 71 -20.29 5.13 -0.26
CA LYS A 71 -20.26 6.07 -1.38
C LYS A 71 -20.19 7.50 -0.87
N LYS A 72 -19.25 8.30 -1.38
CA LYS A 72 -19.18 9.73 -1.06
C LYS A 72 -20.27 10.47 -1.85
N ASN A 73 -21.20 11.11 -1.14
CA ASN A 73 -22.33 11.83 -1.75
C ASN A 73 -23.18 10.95 -2.70
N GLY A 74 -23.29 9.66 -2.40
CA GLY A 74 -24.05 8.70 -3.23
C GLY A 74 -23.41 8.34 -4.57
N LYS A 75 -22.27 8.94 -4.94
CA LYS A 75 -21.59 8.69 -6.22
C LYS A 75 -20.35 7.80 -6.04
N THR A 76 -20.21 6.84 -6.94
CA THR A 76 -18.95 6.11 -7.13
C THR A 76 -18.01 6.99 -7.96
N PRO A 77 -16.74 7.19 -7.54
CA PRO A 77 -15.76 7.90 -8.37
C PRO A 77 -15.56 7.21 -9.72
N GLU A 78 -15.47 7.98 -10.79
CA GLU A 78 -15.11 7.42 -12.10
C GLU A 78 -13.70 6.80 -12.03
N PRO A 79 -13.49 5.62 -12.62
CA PRO A 79 -12.16 5.02 -12.73
C PRO A 79 -11.21 5.91 -13.54
N GLU A 80 -9.99 6.11 -13.03
CA GLU A 80 -8.94 6.80 -13.74
C GLU A 80 -8.51 6.00 -14.98
N LYS A 81 -8.35 6.70 -16.12
CA LYS A 81 -7.88 6.09 -17.37
C LYS A 81 -6.41 5.67 -17.35
N LYS A 82 -5.63 6.20 -16.41
CA LYS A 82 -4.21 5.91 -16.23
C LYS A 82 -3.90 5.74 -14.76
N MET A 83 -3.22 4.66 -14.43
CA MET A 83 -2.80 4.35 -13.07
C MET A 83 -1.30 4.55 -12.92
N ASN A 84 -0.92 5.04 -11.75
CA ASN A 84 0.46 5.11 -11.33
C ASN A 84 0.53 4.92 -9.81
N ASN A 85 1.74 4.74 -9.30
CA ASN A 85 1.95 4.45 -7.89
C ASN A 85 1.47 5.57 -6.95
N ASN A 86 1.50 6.84 -7.37
CA ASN A 86 0.96 7.96 -6.58
C ASN A 86 -0.55 7.83 -6.42
N ILE A 87 -1.26 7.49 -7.51
CA ILE A 87 -2.72 7.27 -7.50
C ILE A 87 -3.05 6.04 -6.64
N MET A 88 -2.33 4.93 -6.82
CA MET A 88 -2.52 3.72 -5.99
C MET A 88 -2.34 4.01 -4.50
N LEU A 89 -1.23 4.67 -4.12
CA LEU A 89 -0.96 5.02 -2.73
C LEU A 89 -2.07 5.92 -2.16
N THR A 90 -2.57 6.87 -2.96
CA THR A 90 -3.67 7.75 -2.55
C THR A 90 -4.96 6.98 -2.33
N LYS A 91 -5.33 6.09 -3.27
CA LYS A 91 -6.55 5.27 -3.14
C LYS A 91 -6.48 4.32 -1.96
N LEU A 92 -5.34 3.67 -1.73
CA LEU A 92 -5.14 2.78 -0.59
C LEU A 92 -5.16 3.53 0.74
N LYS A 93 -4.54 4.73 0.81
CA LYS A 93 -4.67 5.62 1.96
C LYS A 93 -6.14 5.91 2.28
N ILE A 94 -6.92 6.23 1.25
CA ILE A 94 -8.35 6.53 1.40
C ILE A 94 -9.11 5.28 1.84
N ALA A 95 -8.91 4.13 1.18
CA ALA A 95 -9.62 2.88 1.43
C ALA A 95 -9.39 2.36 2.85
N LEU A 96 -8.13 2.38 3.31
CA LEU A 96 -7.75 1.91 4.64
C LEU A 96 -8.00 2.96 5.74
N ASN A 97 -8.41 4.17 5.37
CA ASN A 97 -8.63 5.29 6.29
C ASN A 97 -7.42 5.61 7.20
N ILE A 98 -6.21 5.48 6.66
CA ILE A 98 -4.96 5.71 7.39
C ILE A 98 -4.41 7.12 7.17
N GLN A 99 -3.76 7.66 8.20
CA GLN A 99 -3.09 8.96 8.16
C GLN A 99 -1.63 8.84 7.68
N SER A 100 -1.00 9.98 7.44
CA SER A 100 0.39 10.03 6.96
C SER A 100 1.35 9.37 7.95
N GLU A 101 1.12 9.54 9.24
CA GLU A 101 1.89 8.95 10.33
C GLU A 101 1.84 7.42 10.31
N GLU A 102 0.67 6.84 10.04
CA GLU A 102 0.52 5.39 9.88
C GLU A 102 1.22 4.87 8.62
N ILE A 103 1.18 5.62 7.50
CA ILE A 103 1.93 5.25 6.29
C ILE A 103 3.44 5.24 6.56
N LEU A 104 3.95 6.23 7.31
CA LEU A 104 5.36 6.26 7.73
C LEU A 104 5.70 5.06 8.62
N ALA A 105 4.82 4.70 9.55
CA ALA A 105 5.01 3.54 10.42
C ALA A 105 4.99 2.22 9.63
N LEU A 106 4.10 2.06 8.65
CA LEU A 106 4.03 0.91 7.75
C LEU A 106 5.30 0.77 6.90
N LEU A 107 5.79 1.88 6.34
CA LEU A 107 7.03 1.91 5.57
C LEU A 107 8.24 1.59 6.44
N THR A 108 8.27 2.09 7.68
CA THR A 108 9.31 1.77 8.67
C THR A 108 9.28 0.29 9.05
N LEU A 109 8.09 -0.25 9.33
CA LEU A 109 7.87 -1.67 9.62
C LEU A 109 8.39 -2.57 8.48
N ALA A 110 8.21 -2.14 7.23
CA ALA A 110 8.70 -2.85 6.06
C ALA A 110 10.23 -2.77 5.84
N GLY A 111 10.92 -1.89 6.58
CA GLY A 111 12.36 -1.64 6.49
C GLY A 111 12.75 -0.47 5.57
N LEU A 112 11.81 0.41 5.20
CA LEU A 112 12.05 1.56 4.34
C LEU A 112 11.53 2.86 4.98
N PRO A 113 12.15 3.37 6.05
CA PRO A 113 11.76 4.64 6.64
C PRO A 113 11.98 5.79 5.64
N ILE A 114 10.99 6.68 5.52
CA ILE A 114 11.08 7.91 4.72
C ILE A 114 10.68 9.12 5.56
N SER A 115 11.01 10.32 5.10
CA SER A 115 10.61 11.55 5.80
C SER A 115 9.15 11.93 5.53
N LYS A 116 8.54 12.70 6.45
CA LYS A 116 7.20 13.28 6.24
C LYS A 116 7.14 14.20 5.01
N HIS A 117 8.23 14.89 4.69
CA HIS A 117 8.33 15.77 3.51
C HIS A 117 8.30 14.97 2.22
N GLU A 118 9.04 13.87 2.18
CA GLU A 118 9.07 12.95 1.05
C GLU A 118 7.71 12.30 0.84
N LEU A 119 7.09 11.78 1.90
CA LEU A 119 5.74 11.23 1.82
C LEU A 119 4.72 12.27 1.30
N SER A 120 4.78 13.49 1.82
CA SER A 120 3.86 14.57 1.40
C SER A 120 4.04 14.93 -0.07
N ALA A 121 5.23 14.76 -0.65
CA ALA A 121 5.50 15.05 -2.06
C ALA A 121 4.74 14.09 -3.00
N PHE A 122 4.47 12.86 -2.58
CA PHE A 122 3.75 11.87 -3.38
C PHE A 122 2.26 12.20 -3.56
N PHE A 123 1.66 12.96 -2.64
CA PHE A 123 0.24 13.33 -2.68
C PHE A 123 -0.03 14.68 -3.34
N ARG A 124 1.01 15.35 -3.88
CA ARG A 124 0.84 16.62 -4.59
C ARG A 124 0.33 16.38 -6.02
N LYS A 125 -0.27 17.41 -6.61
CA LYS A 125 -0.60 17.39 -8.06
C LYS A 125 0.69 17.36 -8.88
N ASN A 126 0.66 16.67 -10.03
CA ASN A 126 1.81 16.51 -10.92
C ASN A 126 2.44 17.84 -11.40
N SER A 127 1.65 18.92 -11.52
CA SER A 127 2.11 20.25 -11.91
C SER A 127 2.83 21.02 -10.79
N HIS A 128 2.81 20.51 -9.56
CA HIS A 128 3.38 21.20 -8.41
C HIS A 128 4.92 21.04 -8.35
N LYS A 129 5.67 22.12 -8.08
CA LYS A 129 7.16 22.14 -8.02
C LYS A 129 7.81 21.10 -7.09
N HIS A 130 7.09 20.71 -6.04
CA HIS A 130 7.51 19.70 -5.06
C HIS A 130 6.82 18.34 -5.26
N TYR A 131 6.17 18.11 -6.39
CA TYR A 131 5.67 16.79 -6.75
C TYR A 131 6.84 15.81 -6.90
N ARG A 132 6.66 14.59 -6.40
CA ARG A 132 7.59 13.49 -6.63
C ARG A 132 6.81 12.27 -7.08
N THR A 133 7.34 11.58 -8.08
CA THR A 133 6.83 10.28 -8.50
C THR A 133 7.10 9.25 -7.42
N CYS A 134 6.07 8.56 -6.97
CA CYS A 134 6.17 7.41 -6.08
C CYS A 134 6.78 6.25 -6.89
N LYS A 135 7.97 5.80 -6.51
CA LYS A 135 8.65 4.70 -7.21
C LYS A 135 8.11 3.35 -6.74
N ASP A 136 8.30 2.33 -7.57
CA ASP A 136 7.88 0.96 -7.27
C ASP A 136 8.40 0.46 -5.93
N GLN A 137 9.63 0.82 -5.56
CA GLN A 137 10.21 0.43 -4.28
C GLN A 137 9.40 0.96 -3.10
N ILE A 138 8.89 2.20 -3.18
CA ILE A 138 8.07 2.78 -2.11
C ILE A 138 6.75 2.03 -2.01
N LEU A 139 6.04 1.86 -3.13
CA LEU A 139 4.73 1.18 -3.11
C LEU A 139 4.86 -0.30 -2.71
N ARG A 140 5.93 -0.98 -3.12
CA ARG A 140 6.22 -2.36 -2.73
C ARG A 140 6.42 -2.50 -1.21
N ASN A 141 7.18 -1.60 -0.60
CA ASN A 141 7.40 -1.62 0.84
C ASN A 141 6.16 -1.16 1.62
N PHE A 142 5.40 -0.21 1.09
CA PHE A 142 4.11 0.15 1.67
C PHE A 142 3.17 -1.06 1.73
N LEU A 143 2.99 -1.78 0.61
CA LEU A 143 2.15 -2.99 0.58
C LEU A 143 2.69 -4.09 1.49
N LYS A 144 4.02 -4.26 1.58
CA LYS A 144 4.64 -5.19 2.54
C LYS A 144 4.30 -4.81 3.98
N GLY A 145 4.42 -3.53 4.35
CA GLY A 145 4.04 -3.05 5.67
C GLY A 145 2.55 -3.26 5.97
N VAL A 146 1.69 -3.02 4.97
CA VAL A 146 0.25 -3.29 5.06
C VAL A 146 0.00 -4.78 5.31
N GLN A 147 0.64 -5.68 4.57
CA GLN A 147 0.54 -7.11 4.81
C GLN A 147 1.00 -7.49 6.23
N MET A 148 2.18 -7.02 6.64
CA MET A 148 2.72 -7.31 7.97
C MET A 148 1.79 -6.86 9.10
N HIS A 149 1.12 -5.72 8.93
CA HIS A 149 0.21 -5.19 9.94
C HIS A 149 -1.17 -5.85 9.92
N TYR A 150 -1.80 -5.94 8.74
CA TYR A 150 -3.19 -6.37 8.60
C TYR A 150 -3.37 -7.88 8.48
N HIS A 151 -2.39 -8.60 7.91
CA HIS A 151 -2.44 -10.06 7.76
C HIS A 151 -1.63 -10.74 8.87
N ASP A 152 -0.35 -10.38 9.01
CA ASP A 152 0.54 -11.04 9.98
C ASP A 152 0.33 -10.54 11.42
N GLY A 153 -0.38 -9.41 11.58
CA GLY A 153 -0.76 -8.88 12.89
C GLY A 153 0.35 -8.18 13.66
N MET A 154 1.39 -7.73 12.97
CA MET A 154 2.50 -7.00 13.60
C MET A 154 2.04 -5.61 14.02
N ALA A 155 2.43 -5.17 15.22
CA ALA A 155 2.15 -3.83 15.69
C ALA A 155 2.95 -2.80 14.87
N LEU A 156 2.35 -1.63 14.63
CA LEU A 156 3.06 -0.50 14.04
C LEU A 156 4.10 0.03 15.03
N PRO A 157 5.32 0.36 14.57
CA PRO A 157 6.32 0.97 15.43
C PRO A 157 5.86 2.36 15.91
N GLU A 158 6.22 2.72 17.14
CA GLU A 158 6.04 4.08 17.63
C GLU A 158 6.96 5.04 16.86
N MET A 159 6.37 6.10 16.30
CA MET A 159 7.13 7.14 15.60
C MET A 159 7.58 8.19 16.62
N THR A 160 8.83 8.07 17.12
CA THR A 160 9.44 9.07 18.01
C THR A 160 9.53 10.44 17.34
N GLU A 161 9.34 11.53 18.09
CA GLU A 161 9.28 12.90 17.54
C GLU A 161 10.50 13.35 16.73
N GLN A 162 11.65 12.72 16.92
CA GLN A 162 12.90 13.04 16.21
C GLN A 162 12.83 12.77 14.69
N THR A 163 11.88 11.96 14.21
CA THR A 163 11.63 11.81 12.77
C THR A 163 10.73 12.91 12.18
N LYS A 164 10.12 13.77 13.02
CA LYS A 164 9.27 14.90 12.61
C LYS A 164 10.10 16.14 12.19
N THR A 165 11.36 16.25 12.64
CA THR A 165 12.15 17.50 12.60
C THR A 165 13.43 17.46 11.75
N ASN A 166 13.70 16.43 10.95
CA ASN A 166 14.76 16.51 9.94
C ASN A 166 14.29 17.38 8.74
N GLN A 167 14.06 18.65 9.06
CA GLN A 167 13.90 19.80 8.20
C GLN A 167 15.18 20.60 8.29
N SER A 168 15.80 20.80 7.12
CA SER A 168 16.68 21.92 6.79
C SER A 168 17.86 22.21 7.73
N LYS A 169 19.01 21.57 7.47
CA LYS A 169 20.27 22.30 7.37
C LYS A 169 20.99 21.96 6.07
N THR A 170 21.43 23.02 5.44
CA THR A 170 22.13 23.19 4.16
C THR A 170 23.39 22.34 4.01
N ALA A 171 23.70 22.00 2.77
CA ALA A 171 25.00 21.46 2.36
C ALA A 171 26.16 22.38 2.78
N PRO A 172 27.36 21.80 2.98
CA PRO A 172 28.47 22.20 2.14
C PRO A 172 29.16 21.00 1.48
N LYS A 173 29.50 21.18 0.21
CA LYS A 173 30.47 20.34 -0.51
C LYS A 173 31.85 20.44 0.18
N ASN A 174 32.51 19.31 0.39
CA ASN A 174 33.82 18.99 -0.21
C ASN A 174 34.37 17.67 0.37
N THR A 175 34.64 16.72 -0.51
CA THR A 175 35.57 15.58 -0.36
C THR A 175 37.00 16.06 -0.72
N PRO A 176 38.15 15.35 -0.47
CA PRO A 176 38.23 13.89 -0.28
C PRO A 176 39.27 13.29 0.71
N ALA A 177 39.05 11.99 0.95
CA ALA A 177 40.01 10.89 1.19
C ALA A 177 40.71 10.73 2.56
N LYS A 178 40.46 9.61 3.26
CA LYS A 178 41.34 8.40 3.28
C LYS A 178 40.88 7.34 4.31
N SER A 179 40.97 6.08 3.87
CA SER A 179 41.26 4.81 4.57
C SER A 179 41.24 4.74 6.11
N GLY A 180 40.54 3.72 6.65
CA GLY A 180 40.81 3.23 8.01
C GLY A 180 39.80 2.23 8.59
N GLN A 181 40.04 0.94 8.32
CA GLN A 181 39.80 -0.24 9.17
C GLN A 181 38.48 -0.46 9.96
N SER A 182 37.87 -1.59 9.59
CA SER A 182 37.03 -2.51 10.36
C SER A 182 37.20 -2.54 11.88
N LYS A 183 36.08 -2.51 12.61
CA LYS A 183 35.89 -3.31 13.83
C LYS A 183 34.48 -3.91 13.87
N LYS A 184 34.46 -5.24 13.97
CA LYS A 184 33.30 -6.09 14.25
C LYS A 184 32.71 -5.72 15.61
N HIS A 185 31.40 -5.54 15.69
CA HIS A 185 30.68 -5.62 16.95
C HIS A 185 29.51 -6.59 16.80
N THR A 186 29.68 -7.75 17.44
CA THR A 186 28.70 -8.83 17.53
C THR A 186 27.69 -8.45 18.60
N GLN A 187 26.44 -8.14 18.23
CA GLN A 187 25.33 -8.07 19.17
C GLN A 187 24.48 -9.33 19.05
N LYS A 188 24.61 -10.19 20.05
CA LYS A 188 23.64 -11.25 20.36
C LYS A 188 22.40 -10.56 20.91
N ASN A 189 21.27 -10.68 20.22
CA ASN A 189 19.96 -10.42 20.83
C ASN A 189 19.22 -11.74 21.01
N SER A 190 19.11 -12.10 22.29
CA SER A 190 18.31 -13.18 22.85
C SER A 190 16.83 -12.99 22.54
N LEU A 191 16.20 -14.05 22.02
CA LEU A 191 14.75 -14.17 21.91
C LEU A 191 14.14 -14.22 23.32
N SER A 192 13.31 -13.23 23.66
CA SER A 192 12.35 -13.34 24.75
C SER A 192 10.95 -13.58 24.15
N ASN A 193 10.41 -14.76 24.42
CA ASN A 193 9.05 -15.15 24.07
C ASN A 193 8.05 -14.46 25.00
N ALA A 194 7.27 -13.52 24.47
CA ALA A 194 6.07 -12.99 25.11
C ALA A 194 4.81 -13.45 24.33
N PRO A 195 3.67 -13.70 25.00
CA PRO A 195 2.56 -14.41 24.40
C PRO A 195 1.83 -13.55 23.37
N LYS A 196 1.65 -14.10 22.16
CA LYS A 196 0.96 -13.45 21.03
C LYS A 196 -0.52 -13.26 21.37
N LYS A 197 -0.96 -12.03 21.61
CA LYS A 197 -2.37 -11.67 21.53
C LYS A 197 -2.78 -11.76 20.06
N LYS A 198 -3.88 -12.48 19.77
CA LYS A 198 -4.42 -12.59 18.41
C LYS A 198 -4.72 -11.18 17.86
N PRO A 199 -4.27 -10.83 16.66
CA PRO A 199 -4.58 -9.55 16.05
C PRO A 199 -6.09 -9.45 15.81
N LYS A 200 -6.65 -8.24 15.90
CA LYS A 200 -8.05 -7.99 15.50
C LYS A 200 -8.19 -8.36 14.02
N THR A 201 -9.05 -9.31 13.70
CA THR A 201 -9.41 -9.67 12.32
C THR A 201 -9.92 -8.44 11.58
N PHE A 202 -9.44 -8.25 10.34
CA PHE A 202 -9.85 -7.14 9.48
C PHE A 202 -11.34 -7.26 9.12
N GLN A 203 -12.17 -6.38 9.68
CA GLN A 203 -13.62 -6.40 9.47
C GLN A 203 -13.98 -5.65 8.19
N TRP A 204 -14.71 -6.30 7.30
CA TRP A 204 -15.30 -5.67 6.11
C TRP A 204 -16.45 -4.75 6.52
N GLY A 205 -16.61 -3.61 5.83
CA GLY A 205 -17.90 -2.91 5.86
C GLY A 205 -18.97 -3.86 5.34
N LYS A 206 -20.22 -3.77 5.82
CA LYS A 206 -21.31 -4.65 5.36
C LYS A 206 -21.33 -4.66 3.82
N LEU A 207 -20.94 -5.79 3.23
CA LEU A 207 -21.11 -6.01 1.80
C LEU A 207 -22.62 -5.99 1.54
N PRO A 208 -23.10 -5.37 0.45
CA PRO A 208 -24.48 -5.49 0.03
C PRO A 208 -24.84 -6.98 -0.02
N SER A 209 -25.91 -7.35 0.67
CA SER A 209 -26.51 -8.68 0.56
C SER A 209 -27.03 -8.86 -0.86
N ASP A 210 -26.86 -10.06 -1.42
CA ASP A 210 -27.28 -10.43 -2.79
C ASP A 210 -28.81 -10.57 -2.94
N ASP A 211 -29.58 -9.74 -2.24
CA ASP A 211 -31.04 -9.65 -2.38
C ASP A 211 -31.40 -8.42 -3.22
N SER A 212 -31.46 -8.60 -4.54
CA SER A 212 -32.28 -7.83 -5.49
C SER A 212 -32.38 -8.57 -6.81
#